data_AF-A0AAN7WGU1-F1
#
_entry.id   AF-A0AAN7WGU1-F1
#
_cell.length_a   1.000
_cell.length_b   1.000
_cell.length_c   1.000
_cell.angle_alpha   90.00
_cell.angle_beta   90.00
_cell.angle_gamma   90.00
#
_symmetry.space_group_name_H-M   'P 1'
#
loop_
_entity.id
_entity.type
_entity.pdbx_description
1 polymer ?
#
loop_
_entity_poly.entity_id
_entity_poly.type
_entity_poly.pdbx_seq_one_letter_code
_entity_poly.pdbx_strand_id
1 'polypeptide(L)'
;MAENASAIPTAGSLYYWTYYYSPQGFKKVISFIIGCSNSLALAAGICSIDYGFAEEVLAAVVISRDGDFEVTSGKLYGELVAVVVCMGMCTCLASKSIARLQTLSIVSNIFIIVLFFVALPMGTKKNIGSFNNGSFVFGKYKNLSDWNDGW
;
A
#
# COMPACT_ATOMS: atom_id res chain seq x y z
N MET A 1 -2.16 9.73 20.49
CA MET A 1 -1.62 8.36 20.57
C MET A 1 -0.36 8.26 21.45
N ALA A 2 0.69 9.05 21.18
CA ALA A 2 1.96 8.94 21.91
C ALA A 2 1.81 9.10 23.44
N GLU A 3 0.93 9.99 23.89
CA GLU A 3 0.68 10.26 25.31
C GLU A 3 0.10 9.03 26.07
N ASN A 4 -0.67 8.17 25.39
CA ASN A 4 -1.28 6.99 26.02
C ASN A 4 -0.43 5.71 25.83
N ALA A 5 0.35 5.59 24.75
CA ALA A 5 1.35 4.53 24.61
C ALA A 5 2.37 4.57 25.76
N SER A 6 2.69 5.78 26.25
CA SER A 6 3.54 5.99 27.43
C SER A 6 2.84 5.75 28.78
N ALA A 7 1.50 5.73 28.83
CA ALA A 7 0.75 5.65 30.09
C ALA A 7 0.41 4.20 30.47
N ILE A 8 0.04 3.36 29.50
CA ILE A 8 -0.37 1.96 29.74
C ILE A 8 0.17 1.04 28.63
N PRO A 9 1.41 0.54 28.74
CA PRO A 9 2.08 -0.25 27.69
C PRO A 9 1.63 -1.73 27.69
N THR A 10 0.32 -1.96 27.52
CA THR A 10 -0.26 -3.32 27.41
C THR A 10 -0.49 -3.69 25.95
N ALA A 11 -0.17 -4.94 25.57
CA ALA A 11 -0.53 -5.47 24.25
C ALA A 11 -2.07 -5.44 24.06
N GLY A 12 -2.54 -4.74 23.03
CA GLY A 12 -3.96 -4.37 22.87
C GLY A 12 -4.31 -2.93 23.27
N SER A 13 -3.31 -2.03 23.34
CA SER A 13 -3.40 -0.65 23.85
C SER A 13 -4.64 0.15 23.40
N LEU A 14 -5.03 0.14 22.11
CA LEU A 14 -6.22 0.88 21.65
C LEU A 14 -7.51 0.46 22.37
N TYR A 15 -7.74 -0.84 22.51
CA TYR A 15 -8.94 -1.41 23.14
C TYR A 15 -9.00 -1.02 24.62
N TYR A 16 -7.86 -1.11 25.31
CA TYR A 16 -7.76 -0.76 26.72
C TYR A 16 -7.94 0.75 26.95
N TRP A 17 -7.44 1.59 26.03
CA TRP A 17 -7.51 3.04 26.17
C TRP A 17 -8.93 3.60 26.05
N THR A 18 -9.72 3.16 25.06
CA THR A 18 -11.14 3.58 25.00
C THR A 18 -12.01 2.91 26.05
N TYR A 19 -11.66 1.71 26.53
CA TYR A 19 -12.30 1.15 27.72
C TYR A 19 -12.00 1.98 28.98
N TYR A 20 -10.80 2.56 29.11
CA TYR A 20 -10.43 3.39 30.25
C TYR A 20 -11.19 4.73 30.24
N TYR A 21 -11.13 5.48 29.13
CA TYR A 21 -11.65 6.85 29.02
C TYR A 21 -13.15 6.99 28.69
N SER A 22 -13.83 5.97 28.19
CA SER A 22 -15.27 6.05 27.89
C SER A 22 -16.13 6.22 29.17
N PRO A 23 -17.28 6.93 29.14
CA PRO A 23 -18.23 6.93 30.25
C PRO A 23 -18.75 5.52 30.56
N GLN A 24 -19.02 5.23 31.85
CA GLN A 24 -19.16 3.86 32.38
C GLN A 24 -20.21 2.98 31.67
N GLY A 25 -21.34 3.55 31.22
CA GLY A 25 -22.39 2.80 30.53
C GLY A 25 -21.99 2.23 29.16
N PHE A 26 -21.16 2.95 28.39
CA PHE A 26 -20.89 2.62 26.99
C PHE A 26 -19.51 1.97 26.74
N LYS A 27 -18.68 1.82 27.79
CA LYS A 27 -17.30 1.28 27.70
C LYS A 27 -17.18 0.00 26.86
N LYS A 28 -18.10 -0.95 27.07
CA LYS A 28 -18.11 -2.25 26.37
C LYS A 28 -18.42 -2.10 24.88
N VAL A 29 -19.42 -1.29 24.53
CA VAL A 29 -19.89 -1.09 23.15
C VAL A 29 -18.86 -0.34 22.31
N ILE A 30 -18.31 0.76 22.85
CA ILE A 30 -17.33 1.59 22.13
C ILE A 30 -16.02 0.82 21.90
N SER A 31 -15.56 0.05 22.89
CA SER A 31 -14.37 -0.81 22.74
C SER A 31 -14.59 -1.95 21.73
N PHE A 32 -15.82 -2.48 21.63
CA PHE A 32 -16.17 -3.49 20.63
C PHE A 32 -16.22 -2.90 19.22
N ILE A 33 -16.88 -1.76 19.01
CA ILE A 33 -16.95 -1.08 17.70
C ILE A 33 -15.54 -0.74 17.20
N ILE A 34 -14.72 -0.10 18.02
CA ILE A 34 -13.33 0.26 17.66
C ILE A 34 -12.50 -1.01 17.39
N GLY A 35 -12.76 -2.09 18.13
CA GLY A 35 -12.13 -3.38 17.90
C GLY A 35 -12.48 -4.00 16.55
N CYS A 36 -13.76 -3.99 16.17
CA CYS A 36 -14.23 -4.43 14.87
C CYS A 36 -13.68 -3.54 13.74
N SER A 37 -13.69 -2.22 13.91
CA SER A 37 -13.14 -1.26 12.94
C SER A 37 -11.64 -1.46 12.72
N ASN A 38 -10.85 -1.71 13.78
CA ASN A 38 -9.42 -1.99 13.66
C ASN A 38 -9.15 -3.30 12.91
N SER A 39 -9.86 -4.37 13.25
CA SER A 39 -9.71 -5.66 12.55
C SER A 39 -10.15 -5.59 11.09
N LEU A 40 -11.23 -4.85 10.79
CA LEU A 40 -11.71 -4.61 9.44
C LEU A 40 -10.71 -3.78 8.62
N ALA A 41 -10.15 -2.72 9.20
CA ALA A 41 -9.14 -1.88 8.55
C ALA A 41 -7.84 -2.65 8.28
N LEU A 42 -7.41 -3.51 9.21
CA LEU A 42 -6.24 -4.37 9.00
C LEU A 42 -6.48 -5.38 7.86
N ALA A 43 -7.64 -6.06 7.86
CA ALA A 43 -8.00 -7.01 6.81
C ALA A 43 -8.14 -6.34 5.43
N ALA A 44 -8.81 -5.19 5.35
CA ALA A 44 -8.94 -4.41 4.12
C ALA A 44 -7.58 -3.89 3.63
N GLY A 45 -6.69 -3.47 4.53
CA GLY A 45 -5.33 -3.07 4.21
C GLY A 45 -4.49 -4.20 3.61
N ILE A 46 -4.58 -5.41 4.17
CA ILE A 46 -3.92 -6.61 3.63
C ILE A 46 -4.44 -6.91 2.22
N CYS A 47 -5.77 -7.04 2.05
CA CYS A 47 -6.38 -7.30 0.74
C CYS A 47 -6.02 -6.24 -0.32
N SER A 48 -5.88 -4.97 0.07
CA SER A 48 -5.46 -3.90 -0.85
C SER A 48 -4.00 -4.01 -1.28
N ILE A 49 -3.12 -4.57 -0.45
CA ILE A 49 -1.71 -4.82 -0.78
C ILE A 49 -1.60 -6.06 -1.69
N ASP A 50 -2.29 -7.15 -1.34
CA ASP A 50 -2.28 -8.38 -2.13
C ASP A 50 -2.88 -8.16 -3.53
N TYR A 51 -3.91 -7.31 -3.67
CA TYR A 51 -4.48 -6.90 -4.95
C TYR A 51 -3.48 -6.09 -5.79
N GLY A 52 -2.87 -5.04 -5.23
CA GLY A 52 -1.89 -4.23 -5.95
C GLY A 52 -0.67 -5.03 -6.41
N PHE A 53 -0.17 -5.95 -5.58
CA PHE A 53 0.91 -6.85 -5.97
C PHE A 53 0.50 -7.80 -7.11
N ALA A 54 -0.74 -8.32 -7.11
CA ALA A 54 -1.26 -9.12 -8.22
C ALA A 54 -1.35 -8.31 -9.53
N GLU A 55 -1.73 -7.03 -9.47
CA GLU A 55 -1.68 -6.13 -10.64
C GLU A 55 -0.25 -5.88 -11.13
N GLU A 56 0.71 -5.62 -10.23
CA GLU A 56 2.13 -5.41 -10.57
C GLU A 56 2.77 -6.63 -11.24
N VAL A 57 2.53 -7.83 -10.70
CA VAL A 57 3.01 -9.10 -11.28
C VAL A 57 2.41 -9.31 -12.67
N LEU A 58 1.12 -9.12 -12.81
CA LEU A 58 0.42 -9.35 -14.08
C LEU A 58 0.81 -8.33 -15.15
N ALA A 59 1.04 -7.06 -14.78
CA ALA A 59 1.61 -6.05 -15.66
C ALA A 59 3.03 -6.42 -16.12
N ALA A 60 3.88 -6.93 -15.22
CA ALA A 60 5.21 -7.41 -15.58
C ALA A 60 5.17 -8.62 -16.54
N VAL A 61 4.18 -9.51 -16.41
CA VAL A 61 3.94 -10.62 -17.36
C VAL A 61 3.52 -10.10 -18.74
N VAL A 62 2.61 -9.13 -18.82
CA VAL A 62 2.19 -8.51 -20.09
C VAL A 62 3.37 -7.85 -20.82
N ILE A 63 4.19 -7.07 -20.11
CA ILE A 63 5.40 -6.45 -20.64
C ILE A 63 6.40 -7.51 -21.13
N SER A 64 6.52 -8.63 -20.41
CA SER A 64 7.41 -9.75 -20.78
C SER A 64 6.88 -10.63 -21.94
N ARG A 65 5.70 -10.32 -22.48
CA ARG A 65 5.00 -11.08 -23.53
C ARG A 65 4.51 -10.21 -24.69
N ASP A 66 5.14 -9.04 -24.89
CA ASP A 66 4.88 -8.11 -26.00
C ASP A 66 3.39 -7.67 -26.15
N GLY A 67 2.62 -7.74 -25.05
CA GLY A 67 1.20 -7.37 -25.04
C GLY A 67 0.20 -8.46 -25.43
N ASP A 68 0.64 -9.66 -25.88
CA ASP A 68 -0.25 -10.75 -26.34
C ASP A 68 -1.05 -11.44 -25.20
N PHE A 69 -0.72 -11.14 -23.95
CA PHE A 69 -1.30 -11.82 -22.79
C PHE A 69 -2.52 -11.09 -22.20
N GLU A 70 -3.72 -11.44 -22.67
CA GLU A 70 -4.95 -10.77 -22.22
C GLU A 70 -5.21 -10.93 -20.70
N VAL A 71 -5.38 -9.81 -20.00
CA VAL A 71 -5.62 -9.73 -18.55
C VAL A 71 -7.10 -9.97 -18.23
N THR A 72 -7.53 -11.22 -18.40
CA THR A 72 -8.89 -11.65 -18.02
C THR A 72 -9.06 -11.63 -16.50
N SER A 73 -10.19 -11.12 -15.98
CA SER A 73 -10.44 -10.96 -14.53
C SER A 73 -10.28 -12.26 -13.71
N GLY A 74 -10.54 -13.42 -14.31
CA GLY A 74 -10.31 -14.73 -13.69
C GLY A 74 -8.83 -15.06 -13.44
N LYS A 75 -7.91 -14.53 -14.26
CA LYS A 75 -6.46 -14.66 -14.04
C LYS A 75 -6.02 -13.83 -12.84
N LEU A 76 -6.47 -12.56 -12.78
CA LEU A 76 -6.19 -11.64 -11.67
C LEU A 76 -6.74 -12.18 -10.34
N TYR A 77 -7.96 -12.73 -10.34
CA TYR A 77 -8.52 -13.39 -9.14
C TYR A 77 -7.73 -14.64 -8.71
N GLY A 78 -7.23 -15.43 -9.67
CA GLY A 78 -6.36 -16.58 -9.40
C GLY A 78 -5.03 -16.16 -8.76
N GLU A 79 -4.41 -15.12 -9.30
CA GLU A 79 -3.17 -14.52 -8.76
C GLU A 79 -3.40 -14.00 -7.33
N LEU A 80 -4.47 -13.22 -7.09
CA LEU A 80 -4.83 -12.71 -5.77
C LEU A 80 -5.02 -13.85 -4.75
N VAL A 81 -5.72 -14.93 -5.11
CA VAL A 81 -5.90 -16.08 -4.20
C VAL A 81 -4.56 -16.77 -3.90
N ALA A 82 -3.66 -16.90 -4.89
CA ALA A 82 -2.34 -17.47 -4.69
C ALA A 82 -1.46 -16.58 -3.77
N VAL A 83 -1.51 -15.25 -3.96
CA VAL A 83 -0.79 -14.27 -3.13
C VAL A 83 -1.29 -14.30 -1.69
N VAL A 84 -2.61 -14.25 -1.47
CA VAL A 84 -3.22 -14.31 -0.12
C VAL A 84 -2.86 -15.61 0.61
N VAL A 85 -2.86 -16.75 -0.07
CA VAL A 85 -2.45 -18.04 0.52
C VAL A 85 -0.95 -18.05 0.86
N CYS A 86 -0.10 -17.49 0.00
CA CYS A 86 1.33 -17.32 0.29
C CYS A 86 1.58 -16.36 1.47
N MET A 87 0.86 -15.23 1.55
CA MET A 87 0.92 -14.28 2.66
C MET A 87 0.49 -14.93 3.98
N GLY A 88 -0.58 -15.73 3.95
CA GLY A 88 -1.04 -16.53 5.09
C GLY A 88 0.02 -17.52 5.57
N MET A 89 0.64 -18.28 4.66
CA MET A 89 1.75 -19.18 5.00
C MET A 89 2.96 -18.43 5.59
N CYS A 90 3.36 -17.30 4.97
CA CYS A 90 4.45 -16.46 5.47
C CYS A 90 4.16 -15.87 6.86
N THR A 91 2.90 -15.58 7.18
CA THR A 91 2.47 -15.10 8.50
C THR A 91 2.55 -16.20 9.57
N CYS A 92 2.38 -17.47 9.19
CA CYS A 92 2.59 -18.63 10.06
C CYS A 92 4.08 -18.94 10.32
N LEU A 93 5.01 -18.41 9.52
CA LEU A 93 6.45 -18.56 9.77
C LEU A 93 6.90 -17.62 10.91
N ALA A 94 7.75 -18.14 11.80
CA ALA A 94 8.08 -17.49 13.08
C ALA A 94 8.47 -16.00 12.95
N SER A 95 7.94 -15.15 13.84
CA SER A 95 7.99 -13.68 13.77
C SER A 95 9.40 -13.07 13.67
N LYS A 96 10.45 -13.81 14.05
CA LYS A 96 11.85 -13.43 13.86
C LYS A 96 12.28 -13.38 12.38
N SER A 97 11.54 -14.04 11.48
CA SER A 97 11.65 -13.90 10.03
C SER A 97 10.97 -12.62 9.56
N ILE A 98 9.71 -12.39 9.99
CA ILE A 98 8.92 -11.19 9.68
C ILE A 98 9.67 -9.90 10.05
N ALA A 99 10.34 -9.86 11.20
CA ALA A 99 11.17 -8.72 11.60
C ALA A 99 12.34 -8.42 10.62
N ARG A 100 12.94 -9.45 10.01
CA ARG A 100 13.96 -9.25 8.95
C ARG A 100 13.32 -8.83 7.63
N LEU A 101 12.18 -9.43 7.26
CA LEU A 101 11.44 -9.05 6.04
C LEU A 101 11.01 -7.57 6.12
N GLN A 102 10.50 -7.10 7.26
CA GLN A 102 10.18 -5.69 7.47
C GLN A 102 11.40 -4.78 7.26
N THR A 103 12.57 -5.19 7.77
CA THR A 103 13.83 -4.45 7.59
C THR A 103 14.24 -4.42 6.12
N LEU A 104 14.11 -5.54 5.40
CA LEU A 104 14.35 -5.64 3.96
C LEU A 104 13.40 -4.73 3.17
N SER A 105 12.09 -4.75 3.47
CA SER A 105 11.08 -3.90 2.81
C SER A 105 11.36 -2.41 2.99
N ILE A 106 11.86 -1.98 4.16
CA ILE A 106 12.29 -0.59 4.39
C ILE A 106 13.49 -0.23 3.50
N VAL A 107 14.51 -1.10 3.43
CA VAL A 107 15.68 -0.89 2.54
C VAL A 107 15.27 -0.87 1.07
N SER A 108 14.38 -1.77 0.63
CA SER A 108 13.85 -1.81 -0.73
C SER A 108 13.05 -0.55 -1.09
N ASN A 109 12.23 -0.02 -0.17
CA ASN A 109 11.52 1.24 -0.40
C ASN A 109 12.48 2.43 -0.58
N ILE A 110 13.50 2.55 0.29
CA ILE A 110 14.53 3.57 0.16
C ILE A 110 15.30 3.41 -1.16
N PHE A 111 15.62 2.18 -1.55
CA PHE A 111 16.26 1.89 -2.84
C PHE A 111 15.39 2.27 -4.03
N ILE A 112 14.09 1.98 -4.02
CA ILE A 112 13.15 2.37 -5.08
C ILE A 112 13.05 3.90 -5.19
N ILE A 113 13.02 4.63 -4.08
CA ILE A 113 13.02 6.10 -4.07
C ILE A 113 14.30 6.64 -4.71
N VAL A 114 15.48 6.13 -4.31
CA VAL A 114 16.77 6.53 -4.91
C VAL A 114 16.83 6.16 -6.39
N LEU A 115 16.37 4.98 -6.77
CA LEU A 115 16.28 4.53 -8.15
C LEU A 115 15.38 5.46 -8.97
N PHE A 116 14.23 5.86 -8.45
CA PHE A 116 13.31 6.79 -9.11
C PHE A 116 13.94 8.18 -9.32
N PHE A 117 14.66 8.70 -8.31
CA PHE A 117 15.41 9.96 -8.42
C PHE A 117 16.53 9.95 -9.48
N VAL A 118 17.06 8.78 -9.84
CA VAL A 118 18.10 8.64 -10.88
C VAL A 118 17.49 8.21 -12.23
N ALA A 119 16.47 7.36 -12.22
CA ALA A 119 15.77 6.87 -13.40
C ALA A 119 14.92 7.96 -14.08
N LEU A 120 14.29 8.87 -13.33
CA LEU A 120 13.58 10.02 -13.89
C LEU A 120 14.50 10.90 -14.76
N PRO A 121 15.58 11.52 -14.26
CA PRO A 121 16.43 12.38 -15.08
C PRO A 121 17.10 11.63 -16.25
N MET A 122 17.47 10.35 -16.07
CA MET A 122 17.98 9.54 -17.20
C MET A 122 16.90 9.23 -18.24
N GLY A 123 15.68 8.92 -17.81
CA GLY A 123 14.52 8.66 -18.66
C GLY A 123 14.07 9.90 -19.43
N THR A 124 13.98 11.05 -18.77
CA THR A 124 13.72 12.35 -19.40
C THR A 124 14.82 12.68 -20.42
N LYS A 125 16.10 12.52 -20.06
CA LYS A 125 17.23 12.77 -20.98
C LYS A 125 17.23 11.82 -22.19
N LYS A 126 16.76 10.57 -22.04
CA LYS A 126 16.72 9.58 -23.14
C LYS A 126 15.49 9.72 -24.05
N ASN A 127 14.34 10.13 -23.53
CA ASN A 127 13.07 10.16 -24.30
C ASN A 127 12.60 11.56 -24.70
N ILE A 128 13.00 12.62 -23.97
CA ILE A 128 12.54 14.01 -24.17
C ILE A 128 13.74 14.97 -24.39
N GLY A 129 14.96 14.56 -24.03
CA GLY A 129 16.21 15.29 -24.28
C GLY A 129 16.48 16.44 -23.31
N SER A 130 15.45 17.20 -22.94
CA SER A 130 15.48 18.26 -21.91
C SER A 130 14.40 18.04 -20.86
N PHE A 131 14.63 18.57 -19.65
CA PHE A 131 13.52 18.86 -18.74
C PHE A 131 12.60 19.92 -19.37
N ASN A 132 11.29 19.81 -19.13
CA ASN A 132 10.35 20.87 -19.48
C ASN A 132 10.70 22.13 -18.67
N ASN A 133 10.74 23.28 -19.35
CA ASN A 133 11.03 24.56 -18.71
C ASN A 133 9.97 24.87 -17.63
N GLY A 134 10.35 25.57 -16.55
CA GLY A 134 9.42 25.93 -15.47
C GLY A 134 8.18 26.68 -15.96
N SER A 135 8.31 27.51 -17.00
CA SER A 135 7.17 28.21 -17.61
C SER A 135 6.21 27.30 -18.39
N PHE A 136 6.60 26.06 -18.70
CA PHE A 136 5.70 25.02 -19.22
C PHE A 136 5.04 24.28 -18.06
N VAL A 137 5.81 23.85 -17.06
CA VAL A 137 5.32 23.09 -15.88
C VAL A 137 4.29 23.89 -15.07
N PHE A 138 4.50 25.19 -14.87
CA PHE A 138 3.61 26.07 -14.12
C PHE A 138 2.70 26.94 -15.00
N GLY A 139 2.82 26.85 -16.33
CA GLY A 139 2.13 27.74 -17.29
C GLY A 139 1.36 27.06 -18.42
N LYS A 140 1.49 25.74 -18.60
CA LYS A 140 0.66 24.95 -19.52
C LYS A 140 0.02 23.77 -18.81
N TYR A 141 -1.21 24.00 -18.36
CA TYR A 141 -2.15 22.91 -18.13
C TYR A 141 -2.48 22.25 -19.48
N LYS A 142 -2.42 20.91 -19.51
CA LYS A 142 -2.80 20.08 -20.66
C LYS A 142 -3.47 18.84 -20.11
N ASN A 143 -4.77 18.70 -20.38
CA ASN A 143 -5.52 17.53 -19.99
C ASN A 143 -5.02 16.28 -20.74
N LEU A 144 -4.94 15.17 -20.03
CA LEU A 144 -4.50 13.83 -20.47
C LEU A 144 -5.48 12.73 -19.98
N SER A 145 -6.70 13.15 -19.63
CA SER A 145 -7.85 12.32 -19.25
C SER A 145 -8.89 12.37 -20.37
N ASP A 146 -9.82 11.41 -20.36
CA ASP A 146 -11.01 11.41 -21.23
C ASP A 146 -12.08 12.44 -20.78
N TRP A 147 -11.86 13.10 -19.64
CA TRP A 147 -12.75 14.13 -19.11
C TRP A 147 -12.48 15.48 -19.76
N ASN A 148 -13.54 16.14 -20.25
CA ASN A 148 -13.46 17.50 -20.78
C ASN A 148 -12.93 18.49 -19.72
N ASP A 149 -12.11 19.45 -20.16
CA ASP A 149 -11.76 20.61 -19.33
C ASP A 149 -13.02 21.43 -19.03
N GLY A 150 -13.28 21.65 -17.74
CA GLY A 150 -14.63 21.94 -17.25
C GLY A 150 -15.21 23.29 -17.70
N TRP A 151 -16.34 23.19 -18.41
CA TRP A 151 -17.26 24.27 -18.84
C TRP A 151 -16.73 25.23 -19.92
#